data_AF-A0A243SED7-F1
#
_entry.id   AF-A0A243SED7-F1
#
_cell.length_a   1.000
_cell.length_b   1.000
_cell.length_c   1.000
_cell.angle_alpha   90.00
_cell.angle_beta   90.00
_cell.angle_gamma   90.00
#
_symmetry.space_group_name_H-M   'P 1'
#
loop_
_entity.id
_entity.type
_entity.pdbx_description
1 polymer ?
#
loop_
_entity_poly.entity_id
_entity_poly.type
_entity_poly.pdbx_seq_one_letter_code
_entity_poly.pdbx_strand_id
1 'polypeptide(L)'
;RNCIIDLVPEKLDLLPKFDNQEKLDNFMKLLIDNLCISDRANFQLISSDSTLFQFSRRSNTVGNIVNPEKYLLAFYPDKCDTEFYRFLLKSSYIGISINLETLKNEFYNNLGNGQNFYNICLENLEYTIHGNPQIIAMLSKFLKELYVMQVLTVEQKNNFAYDILVRAIYGMPKEVLIAFNRKIFEDFRLMGSHYDELSKVIKSALNS
;
A
#
# COMPACT_ATOMS: atom_id res chain seq x y z
N ARG A 1 22.49 -16.13 -20.73
CA ARG A 1 21.30 -17.00 -20.80
C ARG A 1 20.64 -16.91 -19.43
N ASN A 2 19.66 -16.02 -19.26
CA ASN A 2 19.09 -15.70 -17.94
C ASN A 2 17.68 -16.28 -17.74
N CYS A 3 17.23 -17.14 -18.67
CA CYS A 3 15.94 -17.80 -18.63
C CYS A 3 16.18 -19.31 -18.64
N ILE A 4 15.64 -20.00 -17.63
CA ILE A 4 15.59 -21.45 -17.53
C ILE A 4 14.12 -21.82 -17.69
N ILE A 5 13.82 -22.66 -18.68
CA ILE A 5 12.48 -23.22 -18.84
C ILE A 5 12.41 -24.42 -17.92
N ASP A 6 11.48 -24.38 -16.97
CA ASP A 6 11.24 -25.46 -16.00
C ASP A 6 9.81 -25.98 -16.18
N LEU A 7 9.64 -27.29 -16.06
CA LEU A 7 8.34 -27.96 -16.17
C LEU A 7 7.71 -28.05 -14.78
N VAL A 8 6.39 -27.86 -14.71
CA VAL A 8 5.62 -27.87 -13.46
C VAL A 8 4.70 -29.10 -13.43
N PRO A 9 5.25 -30.32 -13.23
CA PRO A 9 4.45 -31.55 -13.27
C PRO A 9 3.39 -31.60 -12.17
N GLU A 10 3.62 -30.94 -11.02
CA GLU A 10 2.68 -30.88 -9.88
C GLU A 10 1.35 -30.22 -10.26
N LYS A 11 1.33 -29.43 -11.35
CA LYS A 11 0.12 -28.84 -11.93
C LYS A 11 -0.90 -29.89 -12.35
N LEU A 12 -0.45 -31.06 -12.83
CA LEU A 12 -1.32 -32.12 -13.33
C LEU A 12 -2.23 -32.70 -12.25
N ASP A 13 -1.83 -32.59 -10.98
CA ASP A 13 -2.62 -33.06 -9.83
C ASP A 13 -3.69 -32.05 -9.39
N LEU A 14 -3.56 -30.78 -9.81
CA LEU A 14 -4.46 -29.70 -9.43
C LEU A 14 -5.51 -29.41 -10.52
N LEU A 15 -5.14 -29.49 -11.80
CA LEU A 15 -6.04 -29.20 -12.92
C LEU A 15 -7.37 -30.00 -12.89
N PRO A 16 -7.39 -31.30 -12.58
CA PRO A 16 -8.64 -32.09 -12.55
C PRO A 16 -9.65 -31.62 -11.50
N LYS A 17 -9.20 -30.89 -10.47
CA LYS A 17 -10.07 -30.37 -9.39
C LYS A 17 -10.86 -29.13 -9.79
N PHE A 18 -10.47 -28.47 -10.89
CA PHE A 18 -11.11 -27.26 -11.41
C PHE A 18 -12.00 -27.54 -12.63
N ASP A 19 -12.01 -28.78 -13.14
CA ASP A 19 -12.60 -29.14 -14.44
C ASP A 19 -14.12 -29.34 -14.42
N ASN A 20 -14.79 -29.07 -13.30
CA ASN A 20 -16.19 -29.43 -13.13
C ASN A 20 -17.23 -28.43 -13.61
N GLN A 21 -16.90 -27.23 -14.16
CA GLN A 21 -17.90 -26.50 -14.96
C GLN A 21 -17.49 -25.29 -15.81
N GLU A 22 -16.26 -24.75 -15.75
CA GLU A 22 -15.91 -23.62 -16.62
C GLU A 22 -14.47 -23.78 -17.13
N LYS A 23 -14.25 -23.48 -18.41
CA LYS A 23 -12.91 -23.41 -19.00
C LYS A 23 -12.06 -22.53 -18.09
N LEU A 24 -11.11 -23.14 -17.37
CA LEU A 24 -10.08 -22.43 -16.62
C LEU A 24 -9.48 -21.35 -17.51
N ASP A 25 -9.79 -20.10 -17.19
CA ASP A 25 -9.29 -18.94 -17.92
C ASP A 25 -7.76 -18.95 -17.92
N ASN A 26 -7.14 -18.40 -18.96
CA ASN A 26 -5.68 -18.33 -19.08
C ASN A 26 -5.04 -17.64 -17.86
N PHE A 27 -5.74 -16.69 -17.26
CA PHE A 27 -5.35 -16.06 -16.00
C PHE A 27 -5.21 -17.08 -14.86
N MET A 28 -6.22 -17.93 -14.66
CA MET A 28 -6.21 -18.94 -13.60
C MET A 28 -5.13 -20.00 -13.82
N LYS A 29 -4.85 -20.37 -15.08
CA LYS A 29 -3.74 -21.28 -15.40
C LYS A 29 -2.39 -20.71 -14.98
N LEU A 30 -2.16 -19.42 -15.27
CA LEU A 30 -0.94 -18.70 -14.90
C LEU A 30 -0.81 -18.55 -13.37
N LEU A 31 -1.94 -18.35 -12.68
CA LEU A 31 -1.99 -18.25 -11.23
C LEU A 31 -1.61 -19.59 -10.57
N ILE A 32 -2.17 -20.71 -11.05
CA ILE A 32 -1.80 -22.05 -10.59
C ILE A 32 -0.32 -22.34 -10.86
N ASP A 33 0.20 -21.97 -12.04
CA ASP A 33 1.63 -22.15 -12.37
C ASP A 33 2.52 -21.43 -11.35
N ASN A 34 2.23 -20.15 -11.09
CA ASN A 34 2.97 -19.36 -10.12
C ASN A 34 2.88 -19.92 -8.69
N LEU A 35 1.73 -20.47 -8.28
CA LEU A 35 1.57 -21.12 -6.98
C LEU A 35 2.41 -22.39 -6.88
N CYS A 36 2.33 -23.28 -7.87
CA CYS A 36 3.09 -24.53 -7.87
C CYS A 36 4.60 -24.29 -7.90
N ILE A 37 5.05 -23.32 -8.70
CA ILE A 37 6.47 -22.97 -8.75
C ILE A 37 6.92 -22.37 -7.43
N SER A 38 6.12 -21.49 -6.81
CA SER A 38 6.49 -20.88 -5.54
C SER A 38 6.55 -21.87 -4.38
N ASP A 39 5.85 -23.01 -4.43
CA ASP A 39 5.96 -24.04 -3.38
C ASP A 39 7.30 -24.79 -3.37
N ARG A 40 8.11 -24.66 -4.44
CA ARG A 40 9.43 -25.31 -4.52
C ARG A 40 10.46 -24.60 -3.64
N ALA A 41 11.24 -25.36 -2.86
CA ALA A 41 12.21 -24.83 -1.89
C ALA A 41 13.29 -23.88 -2.47
N ASN A 42 13.63 -24.02 -3.76
CA ASN A 42 14.67 -23.23 -4.42
C ASN A 42 14.13 -22.07 -5.27
N PHE A 43 12.84 -21.75 -5.15
CA PHE A 43 12.21 -20.70 -5.93
C PHE A 43 11.69 -19.60 -5.02
N GLN A 44 11.84 -18.34 -5.46
CA GLN A 44 11.21 -17.20 -4.81
C GLN A 44 10.45 -16.41 -5.87
N LEU A 45 9.13 -16.36 -5.73
CA LEU A 45 8.25 -15.63 -6.64
C LEU A 45 8.16 -14.17 -6.20
N ILE A 46 8.55 -13.26 -7.08
CA ILE A 46 8.39 -11.82 -6.86
C ILE A 46 7.10 -11.36 -7.53
N SER A 47 6.08 -10.98 -6.77
CA SER A 47 4.78 -10.56 -7.31
C SER A 47 4.03 -9.61 -6.38
N SER A 48 3.28 -8.66 -6.98
CA SER A 48 2.31 -7.78 -6.30
C SER A 48 0.87 -8.21 -6.52
N ASP A 49 0.64 -9.39 -7.13
CA ASP A 49 -0.71 -9.87 -7.39
C ASP A 49 -1.40 -10.27 -6.08
N SER A 50 -2.44 -9.51 -5.73
CA SER A 50 -3.22 -9.72 -4.51
C SER A 50 -3.97 -11.06 -4.50
N THR A 51 -4.33 -11.59 -5.68
CA THR A 51 -4.99 -12.89 -5.79
C THR A 51 -4.03 -14.01 -5.42
N LEU A 52 -2.78 -13.98 -5.88
CA LEU A 52 -1.74 -14.93 -5.49
C LEU A 52 -1.49 -14.90 -3.98
N PHE A 53 -1.44 -13.71 -3.39
CA PHE A 53 -1.26 -13.57 -1.94
C PHE A 53 -2.45 -14.14 -1.15
N GLN A 54 -3.69 -13.91 -1.58
CA GLN A 54 -4.88 -14.48 -0.94
C GLN A 54 -4.94 -16.01 -1.08
N PHE A 55 -4.59 -16.55 -2.25
CA PHE A 55 -4.56 -17.99 -2.49
C PHE A 55 -3.49 -18.68 -1.63
N SER A 56 -2.26 -18.16 -1.59
CA SER A 56 -1.17 -18.73 -0.78
C SER A 56 -1.50 -18.80 0.72
N ARG A 57 -2.24 -17.81 1.25
CA ARG A 57 -2.71 -17.81 2.64
C ARG A 57 -3.69 -18.94 2.95
N ARG A 58 -4.47 -19.41 1.96
CA ARG A 58 -5.44 -20.51 2.13
C ARG A 58 -4.79 -21.89 2.02
N SER A 59 -3.69 -22.00 1.28
CA SER A 59 -3.03 -23.27 0.97
C SER A 59 -1.84 -23.62 1.87
N ASN A 60 -1.55 -22.84 2.92
CA ASN A 60 -0.32 -22.97 3.74
C ASN A 60 1.01 -22.87 2.96
N THR A 61 0.98 -22.55 1.67
CA THR A 61 2.16 -22.42 0.79
C THR A 61 2.72 -20.99 0.82
N VAL A 62 2.99 -20.48 2.02
CA VAL A 62 3.37 -19.07 2.26
C VAL A 62 4.87 -18.82 2.05
N GLY A 63 5.69 -19.87 1.87
CA GLY A 63 7.13 -19.78 2.10
C GLY A 63 7.93 -18.83 1.18
N ASN A 64 7.47 -18.59 -0.05
CA ASN A 64 8.37 -18.15 -1.11
C ASN A 64 7.84 -17.03 -2.01
N ILE A 65 6.73 -16.38 -1.64
CA ILE A 65 6.21 -15.23 -2.40
C ILE A 65 6.65 -13.94 -1.70
N VAL A 66 7.33 -13.07 -2.41
CA VAL A 66 7.85 -11.80 -1.90
C VAL A 66 7.30 -10.65 -2.76
N ASN A 67 6.86 -9.57 -2.10
CA ASN A 67 6.48 -8.35 -2.80
C ASN A 67 7.74 -7.69 -3.42
N PRO A 68 7.66 -7.15 -4.66
CA PRO A 68 8.75 -6.40 -5.30
C PRO A 68 9.47 -5.40 -4.40
N GLU A 69 8.75 -4.66 -3.57
CA GLU A 69 9.32 -3.70 -2.62
C GLU A 69 10.26 -4.39 -1.61
N LYS A 70 9.84 -5.51 -1.02
CA LYS A 70 10.65 -6.25 -0.04
C LYS A 70 11.90 -6.82 -0.68
N TYR A 71 11.79 -7.29 -1.92
CA TYR A 71 12.95 -7.73 -2.69
C TYR A 71 13.93 -6.56 -2.93
N LEU A 72 13.44 -5.41 -3.39
CA LEU A 72 14.28 -4.26 -3.66
C LEU A 72 14.95 -3.71 -2.39
N LEU A 73 14.24 -3.65 -1.27
CA LEU A 73 14.80 -3.23 0.02
C LEU A 73 15.91 -4.17 0.51
N ALA A 74 15.79 -5.47 0.25
CA ALA A 74 16.78 -6.45 0.70
C ALA A 74 18.08 -6.40 -0.12
N PHE A 75 17.99 -6.18 -1.42
CA PHE A 75 19.14 -6.26 -2.33
C PHE A 75 19.71 -4.89 -2.76
N TYR A 76 18.91 -3.82 -2.68
CA TYR A 76 19.28 -2.48 -3.13
C TYR A 76 18.74 -1.36 -2.21
N PRO A 77 18.99 -1.43 -0.89
CA PRO A 77 18.44 -0.48 0.07
C PRO A 77 18.78 0.99 -0.26
N ASP A 78 20.00 1.26 -0.72
CA ASP A 78 20.50 2.61 -1.00
C ASP A 78 19.79 3.29 -2.19
N LYS A 79 19.07 2.53 -3.01
CA LYS A 79 18.37 3.01 -4.21
C LYS A 79 16.85 3.05 -4.07
N CYS A 80 16.32 2.53 -2.97
CA CYS A 80 14.88 2.45 -2.75
C CYS A 80 14.24 3.84 -2.75
N ASP A 81 14.75 4.76 -1.93
CA ASP A 81 14.19 6.10 -1.75
C ASP A 81 14.44 7.05 -2.93
N THR A 82 15.51 6.84 -3.69
CA THR A 82 15.94 7.76 -4.75
C THR A 82 15.45 7.36 -6.14
N GLU A 83 15.47 6.06 -6.47
CA GLU A 83 15.20 5.57 -7.83
C GLU A 83 13.96 4.68 -7.90
N PHE A 84 13.81 3.74 -6.97
CA PHE A 84 12.79 2.69 -7.11
C PHE A 84 11.40 3.10 -6.67
N TYR A 85 11.21 3.81 -5.55
CA TYR A 85 9.85 4.19 -5.12
C TYR A 85 9.15 5.05 -6.16
N ARG A 86 9.85 6.00 -6.77
CA ARG A 86 9.28 6.82 -7.85
C ARG A 86 8.96 6.00 -9.09
N PHE A 87 9.78 5.00 -9.43
CA PHE A 87 9.49 4.08 -10.52
C PHE A 87 8.25 3.22 -10.22
N LEU A 88 8.17 2.63 -9.03
CA LEU A 88 7.04 1.80 -8.61
C LEU A 88 5.73 2.61 -8.61
N LEU A 89 5.76 3.85 -8.12
CA LEU A 89 4.64 4.78 -8.18
C LEU A 89 4.24 5.12 -9.62
N LYS A 90 5.22 5.44 -10.48
CA LYS A 90 4.99 5.73 -11.90
C LYS A 90 4.37 4.53 -12.65
N SER A 91 4.73 3.33 -12.25
CA SER A 91 4.20 2.08 -12.81
C SER A 91 2.90 1.62 -12.14
N SER A 92 2.28 2.43 -11.28
CA SER A 92 1.01 2.14 -10.60
C SER A 92 1.04 0.85 -9.78
N TYR A 93 2.17 0.53 -9.15
CA TYR A 93 2.23 -0.59 -8.21
C TYR A 93 1.37 -0.30 -6.98
N ILE A 94 0.65 -1.35 -6.55
CA ILE A 94 -0.23 -1.34 -5.36
C ILE A 94 0.43 -2.16 -4.25
N GLY A 95 0.23 -1.73 -3.00
CA GLY A 95 0.78 -2.37 -1.81
C GLY A 95 2.25 -2.09 -1.56
N ILE A 96 2.76 -0.96 -2.06
CA ILE A 96 4.10 -0.46 -1.71
C ILE A 96 4.02 0.41 -0.44
N SER A 97 5.00 0.30 0.45
CA SER A 97 5.05 1.14 1.65
C SER A 97 5.37 2.58 1.30
N ILE A 98 4.50 3.49 1.73
CA ILE A 98 4.72 4.92 1.56
C ILE A 98 5.37 5.48 2.83
N ASN A 99 6.61 5.97 2.70
CA ASN A 99 7.30 6.68 3.77
C ASN A 99 6.94 8.19 3.76
N LEU A 100 7.32 8.89 4.84
CA LEU A 100 6.98 10.31 5.02
C LEU A 100 7.57 11.19 3.92
N GLU A 101 8.82 10.96 3.55
CA GLU A 101 9.55 11.78 2.57
C GLU A 101 8.95 11.65 1.16
N THR A 102 8.59 10.42 0.76
CA THR A 102 7.92 10.15 -0.51
C THR A 102 6.58 10.85 -0.58
N LEU A 103 5.75 10.73 0.47
CA LEU A 103 4.45 11.42 0.54
C LEU A 103 4.61 12.94 0.43
N LYS A 104 5.60 13.51 1.14
CA LYS A 104 5.91 14.95 1.09
C LYS A 104 6.34 15.40 -0.30
N ASN A 105 7.29 14.69 -0.90
CA ASN A 105 7.83 15.06 -2.22
C ASN A 105 6.73 15.05 -3.28
N GLU A 106 5.92 13.99 -3.32
CA GLU A 106 4.81 13.90 -4.26
C GLU A 106 3.70 14.92 -3.98
N PHE A 107 3.40 15.22 -2.71
CA PHE A 107 2.47 16.29 -2.34
C PHE A 107 2.94 17.68 -2.78
N TYR A 108 4.20 18.03 -2.52
CA TYR A 108 4.74 19.33 -2.95
C TYR A 108 4.79 19.45 -4.48
N ASN A 109 5.15 18.37 -5.18
CA ASN A 109 5.08 18.34 -6.64
C ASN A 109 3.64 18.54 -7.14
N ASN A 110 2.65 17.98 -6.45
CA ASN A 110 1.23 18.19 -6.75
C ASN A 110 0.81 19.65 -6.56
N LEU A 111 1.21 20.30 -5.46
CA LEU A 111 0.94 21.72 -5.22
C LEU A 111 1.57 22.63 -6.29
N GLY A 112 2.76 22.27 -6.78
CA GLY A 112 3.47 23.00 -7.83
C GLY A 112 2.96 22.74 -9.25
N ASN A 113 1.87 21.98 -9.44
CA ASN A 113 1.41 21.48 -10.75
C ASN A 113 2.50 20.74 -11.56
N GLY A 114 3.48 20.17 -10.87
CA GLY A 114 4.49 19.32 -11.48
C GLY A 114 3.98 17.91 -11.73
N GLN A 115 4.72 17.13 -12.52
CA GLN A 115 4.45 15.70 -12.65
C GLN A 115 4.63 15.03 -11.28
N ASN A 116 3.56 14.43 -10.78
CA ASN A 116 3.50 13.80 -9.47
C ASN A 116 2.64 12.53 -9.50
N PHE A 117 2.79 11.72 -8.47
CA PHE A 117 2.05 10.48 -8.25
C PHE A 117 1.32 10.49 -6.89
N TYR A 118 0.94 11.69 -6.41
CA TYR A 118 0.35 11.88 -5.08
C TYR A 118 -0.90 11.01 -4.86
N ASN A 119 -1.80 10.95 -5.85
CA ASN A 119 -3.00 10.12 -5.74
C ASN A 119 -2.67 8.62 -5.59
N ILE A 120 -1.64 8.13 -6.30
CA ILE A 120 -1.18 6.74 -6.20
C ILE A 120 -0.56 6.48 -4.81
N CYS A 121 0.15 7.46 -4.24
CA CYS A 121 0.61 7.36 -2.85
C CYS A 121 -0.57 7.18 -1.90
N LEU A 122 -1.65 7.96 -2.07
CA LEU A 122 -2.82 7.84 -1.20
C LEU A 122 -3.55 6.50 -1.35
N GLU A 123 -3.68 5.98 -2.57
CA GLU A 123 -4.23 4.63 -2.82
C GLU A 123 -3.40 3.54 -2.12
N ASN A 124 -2.08 3.71 -2.06
CA ASN A 124 -1.20 2.77 -1.37
C ASN A 124 -1.28 2.85 0.16
N LEU A 125 -1.80 3.95 0.74
CA LEU A 125 -1.98 4.06 2.19
C LEU A 125 -2.95 3.01 2.72
N GLU A 126 -4.02 2.72 1.98
CA GLU A 126 -5.04 1.71 2.31
C GLU A 126 -4.38 0.37 2.64
N TYR A 127 -3.54 -0.13 1.72
CA TYR A 127 -2.90 -1.43 1.84
C TYR A 127 -1.84 -1.49 2.93
N THR A 128 -1.15 -0.38 3.18
CA THR A 128 0.00 -0.38 4.10
C THR A 128 -0.47 -0.33 5.57
N ILE A 129 -1.63 0.29 5.83
CA ILE A 129 -2.16 0.53 7.19
C ILE A 129 -2.57 -0.75 7.91
N HIS A 130 -3.00 -1.79 7.20
CA HIS A 130 -3.49 -3.03 7.80
C HIS A 130 -2.44 -3.86 8.56
N GLY A 131 -1.14 -3.52 8.45
CA GLY A 131 -0.06 -4.29 9.07
C GLY A 131 1.08 -3.49 9.69
N ASN A 132 1.04 -2.15 9.66
CA ASN A 132 2.16 -1.32 10.13
C ASN A 132 1.70 -0.11 10.96
N PRO A 133 1.78 -0.18 12.31
CA PRO A 133 1.43 0.91 13.21
C PRO A 133 2.24 2.21 13.00
N GLN A 134 3.42 2.13 12.36
CA GLN A 134 4.26 3.31 12.10
C GLN A 134 3.61 4.30 11.13
N ILE A 135 2.66 3.85 10.32
CA ILE A 135 1.95 4.72 9.37
C ILE A 135 1.07 5.73 10.10
N ILE A 136 0.52 5.36 11.25
CA ILE A 136 -0.27 6.27 12.08
C ILE A 136 0.60 7.47 12.49
N ALA A 137 1.83 7.21 12.93
CA ALA A 137 2.79 8.25 13.30
C ALA A 137 3.24 9.07 12.09
N MET A 138 3.47 8.42 10.94
CA MET A 138 3.81 9.09 9.68
C MET A 138 2.71 10.05 9.24
N LEU A 139 1.47 9.57 9.15
CA LEU A 139 0.31 10.38 8.74
C LEU A 139 0.03 11.51 9.71
N SER A 140 0.15 11.26 11.02
CA SER A 140 -0.01 12.33 12.01
C SER A 140 1.04 13.43 11.84
N LYS A 141 2.30 13.07 11.58
CA LYS A 141 3.35 14.06 11.26
C LYS A 141 3.04 14.82 9.98
N PHE A 142 2.64 14.12 8.92
CA PHE A 142 2.31 14.74 7.64
C PHE A 142 1.14 15.73 7.76
N LEU A 143 0.06 15.33 8.43
CA LEU A 143 -1.09 16.21 8.68
C LEU A 143 -0.66 17.45 9.49
N LYS A 144 0.20 17.30 10.51
CA LYS A 144 0.70 18.47 11.26
C LYS A 144 1.45 19.43 10.35
N GLU A 145 2.34 18.91 9.51
CA GLU A 145 3.05 19.74 8.54
C GLU A 145 2.06 20.46 7.60
N LEU A 146 1.07 19.75 7.04
CA LEU A 146 0.01 20.30 6.19
C LEU A 146 -0.70 21.49 6.87
N TYR A 147 -1.11 21.35 8.13
CA TYR A 147 -1.83 22.40 8.84
C TYR A 147 -0.96 23.63 9.16
N VAL A 148 0.36 23.44 9.32
CA VAL A 148 1.31 24.54 9.56
C VAL A 148 1.73 25.25 8.26
N MET A 149 1.53 24.64 7.08
CA MET A 149 1.89 25.28 5.81
C MET A 149 1.17 26.62 5.61
N GLN A 150 1.92 27.70 5.43
CA GLN A 150 1.34 29.04 5.28
C GLN A 150 0.77 29.30 3.88
N VAL A 151 1.19 28.51 2.89
CA VAL A 151 0.83 28.68 1.47
C VAL A 151 -0.62 28.26 1.19
N LEU A 152 -1.22 27.43 2.05
CA LEU A 152 -2.57 26.90 1.87
C LEU A 152 -3.58 27.59 2.78
N THR A 153 -4.78 27.84 2.26
CA THR A 153 -5.91 28.28 3.08
C THR A 153 -6.37 27.15 4.00
N VAL A 154 -7.12 27.48 5.06
CA VAL A 154 -7.70 26.49 5.97
C VAL A 154 -8.62 25.52 5.23
N GLU A 155 -9.40 26.02 4.27
CA GLU A 155 -10.28 25.19 3.43
C GLU A 155 -9.48 24.18 2.59
N GLN A 156 -8.41 24.63 1.93
CA GLN A 156 -7.54 23.73 1.17
C GLN A 156 -6.89 22.66 2.05
N LYS A 157 -6.41 23.05 3.23
CA LYS A 157 -5.86 22.11 4.22
C LYS A 157 -6.89 21.06 4.63
N ASN A 158 -8.12 21.49 4.91
CA ASN A 158 -9.20 20.60 5.29
C ASN A 158 -9.56 19.62 4.16
N ASN A 159 -9.58 20.07 2.91
CA ASN A 159 -9.85 19.21 1.75
C ASN A 159 -8.76 18.14 1.57
N PHE A 160 -7.48 18.53 1.63
CA PHE A 160 -6.38 17.55 1.56
C PHE A 160 -6.39 16.59 2.75
N ALA A 161 -6.62 17.09 3.96
CA ALA A 161 -6.72 16.26 5.15
C ALA A 161 -7.86 15.25 5.02
N TYR A 162 -9.03 15.67 4.52
CA TYR A 162 -10.17 14.80 4.26
C TYR A 162 -9.80 13.68 3.29
N ASP A 163 -9.22 14.02 2.15
CA ASP A 163 -8.82 13.08 1.10
C ASP A 163 -7.81 12.03 1.57
N ILE A 164 -6.87 12.45 2.43
CA ILE A 164 -5.89 11.54 3.06
C ILE A 164 -6.61 10.64 4.05
N LEU A 165 -7.46 11.19 4.90
CA LEU A 165 -8.11 10.46 5.98
C LEU A 165 -9.08 9.41 5.44
N VAL A 166 -9.92 9.74 4.45
CA VAL A 166 -10.88 8.78 3.87
C VAL A 166 -10.16 7.56 3.28
N ARG A 167 -9.06 7.77 2.56
CA ARG A 167 -8.25 6.67 2.03
C ARG A 167 -7.51 5.93 3.13
N ALA A 168 -6.92 6.64 4.10
CA ALA A 168 -6.19 5.98 5.19
C ALA A 168 -7.09 5.10 6.09
N ILE A 169 -8.33 5.51 6.35
CA ILE A 169 -9.23 4.75 7.23
C ILE A 169 -9.98 3.62 6.51
N TYR A 170 -9.99 3.62 5.19
CA TYR A 170 -10.73 2.63 4.41
C TYR A 170 -10.25 1.21 4.73
N GLY A 171 -11.20 0.33 5.09
CA GLY A 171 -10.93 -1.05 5.50
C GLY A 171 -10.19 -1.24 6.83
N MET A 172 -9.89 -0.16 7.57
CA MET A 172 -9.12 -0.25 8.81
C MET A 172 -9.92 -0.99 9.90
N PRO A 173 -9.33 -1.98 10.62
CA PRO A 173 -10.00 -2.61 11.75
C PRO A 173 -10.35 -1.59 12.83
N LYS A 174 -11.49 -1.79 13.52
CA LYS A 174 -12.05 -0.83 14.49
C LYS A 174 -11.06 -0.50 15.61
N GLU A 175 -10.31 -1.49 16.08
CA GLU A 175 -9.31 -1.34 17.14
C GLU A 175 -8.16 -0.43 16.71
N VAL A 176 -7.71 -0.59 15.45
CA VAL A 176 -6.65 0.24 14.85
C VAL A 176 -7.16 1.65 14.61
N LEU A 177 -8.42 1.81 14.21
CA LEU A 177 -9.05 3.11 13.99
C LEU A 177 -9.17 3.92 15.28
N ILE A 178 -9.51 3.28 16.39
CA ILE A 178 -9.52 3.93 17.71
C ILE A 178 -8.11 4.41 18.09
N ALA A 179 -7.09 3.58 17.90
CA ALA A 179 -5.70 3.94 18.16
C ALA A 179 -5.22 5.08 17.24
N PHE A 180 -5.61 5.05 15.97
CA PHE A 180 -5.32 6.08 14.97
C PHE A 180 -5.88 7.44 15.38
N ASN A 181 -7.18 7.50 15.68
CA ASN A 181 -7.85 8.73 16.11
C ASN A 181 -7.24 9.29 17.39
N ARG A 182 -7.01 8.42 18.39
CA ARG A 182 -6.38 8.83 19.65
C ARG A 182 -5.00 9.43 19.39
N LYS A 183 -4.17 8.77 18.58
CA LYS A 183 -2.82 9.27 18.28
C LYS A 183 -2.86 10.61 17.58
N ILE A 184 -3.74 10.79 16.59
CA ILE A 184 -3.88 12.07 15.90
C ILE A 184 -4.33 13.18 16.85
N PHE A 185 -5.32 12.95 17.71
CA PHE A 185 -5.79 13.96 18.66
C PHE A 185 -4.72 14.32 19.70
N GLU A 186 -3.99 13.34 20.23
CA GLU A 186 -2.86 13.58 21.13
C GLU A 186 -1.81 14.47 20.45
N ASP A 187 -1.51 14.16 19.19
CA ASP A 187 -0.49 14.84 18.41
C ASP A 187 -0.87 16.28 18.02
N PHE A 188 -2.17 16.58 17.85
CA PHE A 188 -2.69 17.90 17.52
C PHE A 188 -3.12 18.73 18.75
N ARG A 189 -3.12 18.16 19.96
CA ARG A 189 -3.68 18.76 21.19
C ARG A 189 -3.23 20.20 21.46
N LEU A 190 -2.00 20.55 21.06
CA LEU A 190 -1.39 21.86 21.30
C LEU A 190 -1.48 22.81 20.10
N MET A 191 -2.21 22.45 19.03
CA MET A 191 -2.28 23.23 17.79
C MET A 191 -3.47 24.20 17.69
N GLY A 192 -4.17 24.44 18.79
CA GLY A 192 -5.24 25.46 18.88
C GLY A 192 -6.32 25.25 17.82
N SER A 193 -6.60 26.28 17.02
CA SER A 193 -7.66 26.23 15.98
C SER A 193 -7.45 25.12 14.93
N HIS A 194 -6.22 24.69 14.66
CA HIS A 194 -5.96 23.58 13.75
C HIS A 194 -6.47 22.25 14.30
N TYR A 195 -6.45 22.07 15.63
CA TYR A 195 -7.05 20.90 16.27
C TYR A 195 -8.57 20.85 16.02
N ASP A 196 -9.25 21.98 16.16
CA ASP A 196 -10.69 22.07 15.97
C ASP A 196 -11.10 21.79 14.53
N GLU A 197 -10.35 22.33 13.57
CA GLU A 197 -10.56 22.10 12.14
C GLU A 197 -10.35 20.63 11.77
N LEU A 198 -9.21 20.04 12.16
CA LEU A 198 -8.94 18.63 11.89
C LEU A 198 -10.00 17.72 12.55
N SER A 199 -10.46 18.06 13.76
CA SER A 199 -11.50 17.31 14.46
C SER A 199 -12.81 17.26 13.68
N LYS A 200 -13.18 18.34 12.98
CA LYS A 200 -14.35 18.35 12.09
C LYS A 200 -14.13 17.45 10.89
N VAL A 201 -12.94 17.52 10.28
CA VAL A 201 -12.59 16.71 9.11
C VAL A 201 -12.61 15.21 9.43
N ILE A 202 -12.01 14.79 10.55
CA ILE A 202 -12.01 13.38 10.99
C ILE A 202 -13.44 12.88 11.18
N LYS A 203 -14.31 13.65 11.84
CA LYS A 203 -15.72 13.29 12.02
C LYS A 203 -16.44 13.12 10.68
N SER A 204 -16.14 13.97 9.70
CA SER A 204 -16.70 13.86 8.35
C SER A 204 -16.21 12.59 7.65
N ALA A 205 -14.91 12.34 7.67
CA ALA A 205 -14.30 11.17 7.02
C ALA A 205 -14.82 9.84 7.60
N LEU A 206 -15.06 9.77 8.92
CA LEU A 206 -15.62 8.59 9.58
C LEU A 206 -17.08 8.28 9.20
N ASN A 207 -17.82 9.27 8.67
CA ASN A 207 -19.22 9.12 8.25
C ASN A 207 -19.38 8.91 6.73
N SER A 208 -18.26 8.80 6.00
CA SER A 208 -18.20 8.64 4.54
C SER A 208 -18.16 7.17 4.16
#